data_AF-A0A2G2HFS7-F1
#
_entry.id   AF-A0A2G2HFS7-F1
#
_cell.length_a   1.000
_cell.length_b   1.000
_cell.length_c   1.000
_cell.angle_alpha   90.00
_cell.angle_beta   90.00
_cell.angle_gamma   90.00
#
_symmetry.space_group_name_H-M   'P 1'
#
loop_
_entity.id
_entity.type
_entity.pdbx_description
1 polymer ?
#
loop_
_entity_poly.entity_id
_entity_poly.type
_entity_poly.pdbx_seq_one_letter_code
_entity_poly.pdbx_strand_id
1 'polypeptide(L)'
;MYGKEPTLLQKIWALILFSLFLLLTFYMFFDAIVLLSKGIVNNENILVFMKTRMYFLGGVIFSINMLIMIIYLCIRNKQFYPQYQKYMFLVPLFIMFIFPHIISIAVHQYSKSINYIECEKESIYEFKYTKIVFAKDEASCKTYIK
;
A
#
# COMPACT_ATOMS: atom_id res chain seq x y z
N MET A 1 23.88 -11.96 -20.85
CA MET A 1 23.01 -11.41 -21.90
C MET A 1 23.23 -9.90 -21.96
N TYR A 2 23.97 -9.40 -22.95
CA TYR A 2 24.16 -7.97 -23.16
C TYR A 2 22.87 -7.38 -23.76
N GLY A 3 21.99 -6.86 -22.90
CA GLY A 3 20.81 -6.12 -23.33
C GLY A 3 21.23 -4.82 -24.00
N LYS A 4 20.66 -4.54 -25.17
CA LYS A 4 20.80 -3.28 -25.90
C LYS A 4 20.58 -2.10 -24.94
N GLU A 5 21.48 -1.11 -24.97
CA GLU A 5 21.31 0.06 -24.10
C GLU A 5 19.96 0.76 -24.39
N PRO A 6 19.20 1.14 -23.35
CA PRO A 6 17.89 1.73 -23.53
C PRO A 6 18.01 3.10 -24.19
N THR A 7 17.14 3.37 -25.16
CA THR A 7 17.10 4.65 -25.86
C THR A 7 16.64 5.77 -24.91
N LEU A 8 17.02 7.02 -25.20
CA LEU A 8 16.60 8.18 -24.40
C LEU A 8 15.08 8.28 -24.25
N LEU A 9 14.35 7.97 -25.33
CA LEU A 9 12.88 7.92 -25.34
C LEU A 9 12.33 6.88 -24.35
N GLN A 10 12.94 5.69 -24.28
CA GLN A 10 12.55 4.65 -23.33
C GLN A 10 12.78 5.09 -21.87
N LYS A 11 13.89 5.79 -21.60
CA LYS A 11 14.17 6.32 -20.25
C LYS A 11 13.13 7.35 -19.82
N ILE A 12 12.74 8.27 -20.72
CA ILE A 12 11.71 9.29 -20.45
C ILE A 12 10.34 8.63 -20.19
N TRP A 13 9.91 7.69 -21.03
CA TRP A 13 8.66 6.97 -20.82
C TRP A 13 8.64 6.21 -19.50
N ALA A 14 9.76 5.56 -19.14
CA ALA A 14 9.87 4.88 -17.86
C ALA A 14 9.75 5.85 -16.68
N LEU A 15 10.39 7.03 -16.73
CA LEU A 15 10.26 8.06 -15.70
C LEU A 15 8.81 8.51 -15.52
N ILE A 16 8.10 8.81 -16.62
CA ILE A 16 6.70 9.23 -16.58
C ILE A 16 5.83 8.12 -15.98
N LEU A 17 5.99 6.89 -16.49
CA LEU A 17 5.21 5.73 -16.04
C LEU A 17 5.37 5.48 -14.53
N PHE A 18 6.62 5.41 -14.04
CA PHE A 18 6.87 5.15 -12.61
C PHE A 18 6.50 6.32 -11.72
N SER A 19 6.54 7.56 -12.22
CA SER A 19 6.04 8.73 -11.47
C SER A 19 4.52 8.69 -11.33
N LEU A 20 3.78 8.38 -12.40
CA LEU A 20 2.33 8.21 -12.34
C LEU A 20 1.93 7.03 -11.44
N PHE A 21 2.64 5.91 -11.56
CA PHE A 21 2.40 4.74 -10.71
C PHE A 21 2.70 5.04 -9.23
N LEU A 22 3.76 5.81 -8.93
CA LEU A 22 4.05 6.30 -7.59
C LEU A 22 2.89 7.13 -7.03
N LEU A 23 2.41 8.12 -7.78
CA LEU A 23 1.31 8.98 -7.34
C LEU A 23 0.04 8.17 -7.06
N LEU A 24 -0.31 7.24 -7.95
CA LEU A 24 -1.50 6.40 -7.80
C LEU A 24 -1.40 5.49 -6.57
N THR A 25 -0.30 4.76 -6.43
CA THR A 25 -0.09 3.85 -5.29
C THR A 25 0.01 4.60 -3.97
N PHE A 26 0.66 5.77 -3.96
CA PHE A 26 0.74 6.64 -2.80
C PHE A 26 -0.64 7.16 -2.39
N TYR A 27 -1.43 7.66 -3.34
CA TYR A 27 -2.79 8.12 -3.06
C TYR A 27 -3.67 7.02 -2.44
N MET A 28 -3.65 5.81 -3.01
CA MET A 28 -4.45 4.69 -2.51
C MET A 28 -4.04 4.28 -1.09
N PHE A 29 -2.74 4.26 -0.81
CA PHE A 29 -2.21 3.96 0.52
C PHE A 29 -2.56 5.06 1.54
N PHE A 30 -2.32 6.32 1.16
CA PHE A 30 -2.55 7.47 2.01
C PHE A 30 -4.03 7.63 2.37
N ASP A 31 -4.93 7.47 1.41
CA ASP A 31 -6.38 7.50 1.64
C ASP A 31 -6.82 6.45 2.67
N ALA A 32 -6.24 5.24 2.62
CA ALA A 32 -6.52 4.19 3.59
C ALA A 32 -6.07 4.53 5.01
N ILE A 33 -4.88 5.15 5.16
CA ILE A 33 -4.41 5.65 6.45
C ILE A 33 -5.30 6.77 6.95
N VAL A 34 -5.61 7.76 6.10
CA VAL A 34 -6.44 8.91 6.50
C VAL A 34 -7.81 8.45 6.95
N LEU A 35 -8.44 7.50 6.25
CA LEU A 35 -9.74 6.95 6.63
C LEU A 35 -9.68 6.27 8.01
N LEU A 36 -8.68 5.43 8.24
CA LEU A 36 -8.50 4.75 9.53
C LEU A 36 -8.19 5.73 10.65
N SER A 37 -7.26 6.66 10.44
CA SER A 37 -6.85 7.66 11.41
C SER A 37 -7.98 8.62 11.76
N LYS A 38 -8.81 9.04 10.79
CA LYS A 38 -10.01 9.84 11.08
C LYS A 38 -10.97 9.10 11.98
N GLY A 39 -11.25 7.84 11.69
CA GLY A 39 -12.12 7.01 12.53
C GLY A 39 -11.61 6.93 13.98
N ILE A 40 -10.30 6.70 14.15
CA ILE A 40 -9.67 6.59 15.48
C ILE A 40 -9.65 7.93 16.22
N VAL A 41 -9.11 8.98 15.58
CA VAL A 41 -8.91 10.30 16.21
C VAL A 41 -10.23 10.96 16.55
N ASN A 42 -11.23 10.85 15.68
CA ASN A 42 -12.55 11.43 15.91
C ASN A 42 -13.46 10.54 16.78
N ASN A 43 -12.96 9.38 17.25
CA ASN A 43 -13.75 8.39 17.98
C ASN A 43 -15.08 8.06 17.27
N GLU A 44 -15.04 7.89 15.94
CA GLU A 44 -16.25 7.59 15.17
C GLU A 44 -16.86 6.26 15.61
N ASN A 45 -18.17 6.12 15.50
CA ASN A 45 -18.86 4.89 15.89
C ASN A 45 -18.47 3.69 15.02
N ILE A 46 -17.88 3.94 13.85
CA ILE A 46 -17.42 2.96 12.88
C ILE A 46 -15.96 3.25 12.51
N LEU A 47 -15.13 2.21 12.48
CA LEU A 47 -13.79 2.23 11.94
C LEU A 47 -13.75 1.35 10.70
N VAL A 48 -13.22 1.89 9.61
CA VAL A 48 -13.07 1.16 8.36
C VAL A 48 -11.60 0.93 8.08
N PHE A 49 -11.20 -0.34 8.04
CA PHE A 49 -9.86 -0.76 7.70
C PHE A 49 -9.83 -1.39 6.30
N MET A 50 -9.21 -0.69 5.34
CA MET A 50 -9.06 -1.20 3.98
C MET A 50 -7.72 -1.91 3.81
N LYS A 51 -7.68 -3.20 4.15
CA LYS A 51 -6.46 -4.02 4.08
C LYS A 51 -5.86 -4.05 2.68
N THR A 52 -6.69 -4.21 1.62
CA THR A 52 -6.19 -4.23 0.23
C THR A 52 -5.42 -2.96 -0.13
N ARG A 53 -5.81 -1.81 0.42
CA ARG A 53 -5.13 -0.55 0.12
C ARG A 53 -3.77 -0.43 0.80
N MET A 54 -3.53 -1.20 1.87
CA MET A 54 -2.22 -1.25 2.54
C MET A 54 -1.15 -1.95 1.69
N TYR A 55 -1.52 -2.82 0.75
CA TYR A 55 -0.58 -3.44 -0.19
C TYR A 55 0.11 -2.41 -1.10
N PHE A 56 -0.53 -1.26 -1.35
CA PHE A 56 0.05 -0.22 -2.21
C PHE A 56 1.29 0.44 -1.63
N LEU A 57 1.59 0.31 -0.33
CA LEU A 57 2.86 0.75 0.23
C LEU A 57 4.05 0.05 -0.45
N GLY A 58 3.94 -1.25 -0.70
CA GLY A 58 4.96 -1.98 -1.46
C GLY A 58 5.14 -1.42 -2.87
N GLY A 59 4.03 -1.01 -3.51
CA GLY A 59 4.02 -0.31 -4.79
C GLY A 59 4.73 1.05 -4.76
N VAL A 60 4.54 1.84 -3.70
CA VAL A 60 5.24 3.11 -3.47
C VAL A 60 6.75 2.87 -3.41
N ILE A 61 7.18 1.95 -2.55
CA ILE A 61 8.61 1.65 -2.36
C ILE A 61 9.21 1.10 -3.66
N PHE A 62 8.49 0.24 -4.38
CA PHE A 62 8.91 -0.28 -5.67
C PHE A 62 9.10 0.85 -6.71
N SER A 63 8.13 1.75 -6.80
CA SER A 63 8.17 2.88 -7.73
C SER A 63 9.35 3.80 -7.45
N ILE A 64 9.62 4.11 -6.17
CA ILE A 64 10.78 4.91 -5.75
C ILE A 64 12.09 4.24 -6.17
N ASN A 65 12.23 2.93 -5.92
CA ASN A 65 13.42 2.17 -6.32
C ASN A 65 13.64 2.21 -7.85
N MET A 66 12.57 2.04 -8.64
CA MET A 66 12.66 2.10 -10.10
C MET A 66 13.02 3.51 -10.59
N LEU A 67 12.47 4.56 -9.98
CA LEU A 67 12.83 5.95 -10.30
C LEU A 67 14.32 6.22 -10.01
N ILE A 68 14.83 5.81 -8.85
CA ILE A 68 16.25 5.94 -8.50
C ILE A 68 17.13 5.24 -9.55
N MET A 69 16.77 4.01 -9.92
CA MET A 69 17.51 3.25 -10.94
C MET A 69 17.52 3.95 -12.29
N ILE A 70 16.37 4.46 -12.75
CA ILE A 70 16.28 5.14 -14.04
C ILE A 70 17.05 6.46 -14.04
N ILE A 71 16.94 7.26 -12.97
CA ILE A 71 17.71 8.50 -12.80
C ILE A 71 19.21 8.20 -12.83
N TYR A 72 19.65 7.14 -12.13
CA TYR A 72 21.05 6.71 -12.16
C TYR A 72 21.51 6.34 -13.58
N LEU A 73 20.70 5.57 -14.32
CA LEU A 73 20.98 5.18 -15.71
C LEU A 73 20.99 6.39 -16.66
N CYS A 74 20.22 7.44 -16.38
CA CYS A 74 20.24 8.69 -17.14
C CYS A 74 21.54 9.48 -16.90
N ILE A 75 22.01 9.55 -15.65
CA ILE A 75 23.19 10.35 -15.29
C ILE A 75 24.49 9.64 -15.68
N ARG A 76 24.61 8.34 -15.35
CA ARG A 76 25.88 7.61 -15.45
C ARG A 76 26.03 6.85 -16.77
N ASN A 77 24.96 6.65 -17.54
CA ASN A 77 24.93 5.78 -18.73
C ASN A 77 25.63 4.42 -18.52
N LYS A 78 25.67 3.93 -17.28
CA LYS A 78 26.29 2.67 -16.88
C LYS A 78 25.27 1.81 -16.17
N GLN A 79 25.36 0.50 -16.33
CA GLN A 79 24.49 -0.43 -15.62
C GLN A 79 24.56 -0.21 -14.12
N PHE A 80 23.39 -0.30 -13.47
CA PHE A 80 23.29 -0.24 -12.03
C PHE A 80 24.01 -1.45 -11.42
N TYR A 81 24.56 -1.28 -10.22
CA TYR A 81 25.29 -2.34 -9.53
C TYR A 81 24.42 -3.62 -9.38
N PRO A 82 24.78 -4.74 -10.02
CA PRO A 82 23.93 -5.94 -10.09
C PRO A 82 23.62 -6.52 -8.71
N GLN A 83 24.55 -6.39 -7.77
CA GLN A 83 24.40 -6.84 -6.40
C GLN A 83 23.27 -6.15 -5.64
N TYR A 84 22.98 -4.88 -5.95
CA TYR A 84 21.93 -4.09 -5.30
C TYR A 84 20.59 -4.22 -6.03
N GLN A 85 20.63 -4.48 -7.33
CA GLN A 85 19.43 -4.61 -8.16
C GLN A 85 18.46 -5.66 -7.59
N LYS A 86 18.95 -6.83 -7.17
CA LYS A 86 18.10 -7.89 -6.59
C LYS A 86 17.33 -7.43 -5.34
N TYR A 87 17.94 -6.62 -4.47
CA TYR A 87 17.31 -6.15 -3.25
C TYR A 87 16.25 -5.07 -3.52
N MET A 88 16.45 -4.26 -4.56
CA MET A 88 15.48 -3.25 -5.00
C MET A 88 14.15 -3.87 -5.48
N PHE A 89 14.16 -5.12 -5.93
CA PHE A 89 12.93 -5.86 -6.29
C PHE A 89 12.39 -6.69 -5.11
N LEU A 90 13.27 -7.34 -4.34
CA LEU A 90 12.86 -8.25 -3.26
C LEU A 90 12.27 -7.51 -2.06
N VAL A 91 12.85 -6.38 -1.66
CA VAL A 91 12.39 -5.65 -0.46
C VAL A 91 10.96 -5.11 -0.63
N PRO A 92 10.62 -4.39 -1.73
CA PRO A 92 9.24 -3.93 -1.93
C PRO A 92 8.24 -5.08 -2.04
N LEU A 93 8.63 -6.19 -2.67
CA LEU A 93 7.81 -7.39 -2.75
C LEU A 93 7.51 -7.96 -1.36
N PHE A 94 8.55 -8.12 -0.53
CA PHE A 94 8.40 -8.61 0.83
C PHE A 94 7.50 -7.70 1.67
N ILE A 95 7.69 -6.37 1.57
CA ILE A 95 6.85 -5.38 2.24
C ILE A 95 5.41 -5.48 1.74
N MET A 96 5.19 -5.57 0.42
CA MET A 96 3.86 -5.68 -0.18
C MET A 96 3.06 -6.85 0.43
N PHE A 97 3.70 -8.00 0.63
CA PHE A 97 3.02 -9.16 1.22
C PHE A 97 2.86 -9.04 2.73
N ILE A 98 3.92 -8.69 3.46
CA ILE A 98 3.93 -8.85 4.92
C ILE A 98 3.28 -7.67 5.64
N PHE A 99 3.50 -6.45 5.16
CA PHE A 99 3.04 -5.24 5.83
C PHE A 99 1.52 -5.21 6.04
N PRO A 100 0.67 -5.55 5.05
CA PRO A 100 -0.78 -5.53 5.24
C PRO A 100 -1.27 -6.54 6.30
N HIS A 101 -0.57 -7.66 6.47
CA HIS A 101 -0.91 -8.63 7.52
C HIS A 101 -0.52 -8.11 8.90
N ILE A 102 0.68 -7.54 9.05
CA ILE A 102 1.12 -6.93 10.32
C ILE A 102 0.15 -5.82 10.74
N ILE A 103 -0.18 -4.91 9.82
CA ILE A 103 -1.11 -3.82 10.10
C ILE A 103 -2.51 -4.35 10.41
N SER A 104 -2.99 -5.37 9.71
CA SER A 104 -4.30 -5.98 10.01
C SER A 104 -4.37 -6.53 11.44
N ILE A 105 -3.31 -7.19 11.90
CA ILE A 105 -3.23 -7.71 13.28
C ILE A 105 -3.19 -6.54 14.27
N ALA A 106 -2.35 -5.53 14.01
CA ALA A 106 -2.23 -4.36 14.87
C ALA A 106 -3.55 -3.60 15.00
N VAL A 107 -4.27 -3.40 13.89
CA VAL A 107 -5.59 -2.74 13.87
C VAL A 107 -6.61 -3.57 14.65
N HIS A 108 -6.66 -4.89 14.45
CA HIS A 108 -7.59 -5.75 15.19
C HIS A 108 -7.32 -5.72 16.71
N GLN A 109 -6.06 -5.79 17.12
CA GLN A 109 -5.66 -5.68 18.53
C GLN A 109 -5.99 -4.31 19.12
N TYR A 110 -5.73 -3.24 18.37
CA TYR A 110 -6.03 -1.88 18.79
C TYR A 110 -7.54 -1.64 18.90
N SER A 111 -8.33 -2.02 17.90
CA SER A 111 -9.79 -1.92 17.94
C SER A 111 -10.38 -2.65 19.15
N LYS A 112 -9.85 -3.84 19.48
CA LYS A 112 -10.26 -4.58 20.68
C LYS A 112 -9.90 -3.86 21.97
N SER A 113 -8.74 -3.18 22.05
CA SER A 113 -8.33 -2.45 23.26
C SER A 113 -9.19 -1.20 23.52
N ILE A 114 -9.78 -0.61 22.47
CA ILE A 114 -10.73 0.50 22.58
C ILE A 114 -12.21 0.05 22.60
N ASN A 115 -12.47 -1.24 22.85
CA ASN A 115 -13.80 -1.87 22.94
C ASN A 115 -14.66 -1.79 21.67
N TYR A 116 -14.04 -1.76 20.49
CA TYR A 116 -14.78 -1.93 19.23
C TYR A 116 -14.95 -3.42 18.94
N ILE A 117 -16.13 -3.79 18.47
CA ILE A 117 -16.48 -5.12 17.96
C ILE A 117 -16.32 -5.16 16.44
N GLU A 118 -15.93 -6.32 15.92
CA GLU A 118 -15.86 -6.52 14.48
C GLU A 118 -17.26 -6.78 13.89
N CYS A 119 -17.57 -6.08 12.81
CA CYS A 119 -18.80 -6.25 12.05
C CYS A 119 -18.59 -7.26 10.94
N GLU A 120 -18.68 -8.56 11.25
CA GLU A 120 -18.41 -9.64 10.29
C GLU A 120 -19.29 -9.55 9.04
N LYS A 121 -20.59 -9.22 9.20
CA LYS A 121 -21.54 -9.14 8.07
C LYS A 121 -21.25 -7.99 7.11
N GLU A 122 -20.66 -6.90 7.61
CA GLU A 122 -20.32 -5.70 6.82
C GLU A 122 -18.84 -5.71 6.37
N SER A 123 -18.07 -6.69 6.83
CA SER A 123 -16.69 -6.90 6.45
C SER A 123 -16.61 -7.77 5.22
N ILE A 124 -15.80 -7.36 4.25
CA ILE A 124 -15.60 -8.07 2.99
C ILE A 124 -14.23 -8.74 3.05
N TYR A 125 -14.21 -10.06 2.90
CA TYR A 125 -13.02 -10.90 2.98
C TYR A 125 -12.64 -11.51 1.62
N GLU A 126 -12.82 -10.76 0.55
CA GLU A 126 -12.49 -11.23 -0.79
C GLU A 126 -11.01 -11.05 -1.11
N PHE A 127 -10.47 -11.95 -1.93
CA PHE A 127 -9.08 -11.90 -2.39
C PHE A 127 -8.77 -10.60 -3.15
N LYS A 128 -9.74 -10.07 -3.89
CA LYS A 128 -9.61 -8.83 -4.66
C LYS A 128 -9.77 -7.58 -3.78
N TYR A 129 -10.61 -7.66 -2.75
CA TYR A 129 -10.94 -6.53 -1.89
C TYR A 129 -11.25 -7.01 -0.47
N THR A 130 -10.34 -6.71 0.45
CA THR A 130 -10.49 -6.98 1.88
C THR A 130 -10.70 -5.67 2.62
N LYS A 131 -11.86 -5.52 3.24
CA LYS A 131 -12.30 -4.39 4.05
C LYS A 131 -12.85 -4.94 5.36
N ILE A 132 -12.29 -4.50 6.48
CA ILE A 132 -12.72 -4.90 7.81
C ILE A 132 -13.38 -3.70 8.48
N VAL A 133 -14.57 -3.92 9.02
CA VAL A 133 -15.37 -2.88 9.67
C VAL A 133 -15.43 -3.18 11.16
N PHE A 134 -15.12 -2.20 11.99
CA PHE A 134 -15.27 -2.29 13.44
C PHE A 134 -16.27 -1.23 13.91
N ALA A 135 -17.09 -1.54 14.90
CA ALA A 135 -18.06 -0.62 15.48
C ALA A 135 -17.96 -0.61 17.00
N LYS A 136 -18.37 0.47 17.67
CA LYS A 136 -18.39 0.53 19.14
C LYS A 136 -19.42 -0.41 19.76
N ASP A 137 -20.49 -0.72 19.04
CA ASP A 137 -21.62 -1.48 19.52
C ASP A 137 -22.38 -2.16 18.36
N GLU A 138 -23.21 -3.13 18.71
CA GLU A 138 -23.96 -3.93 17.74
C GLU A 138 -25.02 -3.12 16.98
N ALA A 139 -25.56 -2.03 17.56
CA ALA A 139 -26.53 -1.19 16.89
C ALA A 139 -25.86 -0.34 15.79
N SER A 140 -24.69 0.25 16.08
CA SER A 140 -23.84 0.92 15.08
C SER A 140 -23.45 -0.02 13.94
N CYS A 141 -23.22 -1.30 14.25
CA CYS A 141 -22.93 -2.32 13.26
C CYS A 141 -24.11 -2.56 12.30
N LYS A 142 -25.33 -2.68 12.84
CA LYS A 142 -26.57 -2.90 12.07
C LYS A 142 -27.02 -1.68 11.26
N THR A 143 -26.63 -0.48 11.68
CA THR A 143 -26.94 0.78 10.95
C THR A 143 -25.93 1.10 9.86
N TYR A 144 -24.72 0.54 9.96
CA TYR A 144 -23.73 0.61 8.89
C TYR A 144 -24.11 -0.35 7.76
N ILE A 145 -25.13 0.00 6.98
CA ILE A 145 -25.45 -0.65 5.72
C ILE A 145 -24.71 0.14 4.65
N LYS A 146 -23.68 -0.44 4.03
CA LYS A 146 -22.91 0.24 2.98
C LYS A 146 -22.84 -0.55 1.69
#